data_AF-A0A1Q7JAA5-F1
#
_entry.id   AF-A0A1Q7JAA5-F1
#
_cell.length_a   1.000
_cell.length_b   1.000
_cell.length_c   1.000
_cell.angle_alpha   90.00
_cell.angle_beta   90.00
_cell.angle_gamma   90.00
#
_symmetry.space_group_name_H-M   'P 1'
#
loop_
_entity.id
_entity.type
_entity.pdbx_description
1 polymer ?
#
loop_
_entity_poly.entity_id
_entity_poly.type
_entity_poly.pdbx_seq_one_letter_code
_entity_poly.pdbx_strand_id
1 'polypeptide(L)'
;MRDVPYNSSDTGTVAPGMSERQVYELWGRPAAIRREGEYTYLFFPNSCERTCGTLDLVTLQNDQVVDAIVRWPGHGYSGQSSSPPGKKHGPTRGGDTLKIHSS
;
A
#
# COMPACT_ATOMS: atom_id res chain seq x y z
N MET A 1 9.37 16.13 -13.00
CA MET A 1 9.52 15.33 -11.76
C MET A 1 10.13 13.98 -12.14
N ARG A 2 11.12 13.49 -11.39
CA ARG A 2 11.85 12.23 -11.65
C ARG A 2 11.71 11.32 -10.42
N ASP A 3 11.89 10.02 -10.62
CA ASP A 3 12.05 9.07 -9.51
C ASP A 3 13.26 9.48 -8.65
N VAL A 4 13.11 9.41 -7.34
CA VAL A 4 14.16 9.77 -6.37
C VAL A 4 14.70 8.47 -5.76
N PRO A 5 16.03 8.24 -5.77
CA PRO A 5 16.59 7.06 -5.12
C PRO A 5 16.16 6.99 -3.65
N TYR A 6 15.53 5.89 -3.28
CA TYR A 6 15.21 5.57 -1.89
C TYR A 6 16.32 4.66 -1.37
N ASN A 7 17.30 5.27 -0.70
CA ASN A 7 18.44 4.57 -0.14
C ASN A 7 18.16 4.27 1.35
N SER A 8 17.52 3.14 1.59
CA SER A 8 17.23 2.60 2.92
C SER A 8 17.73 1.16 3.03
N SER A 9 18.07 0.72 4.25
CA SER A 9 18.26 -0.71 4.51
C SER A 9 16.95 -1.45 4.28
N ASP A 10 17.03 -2.71 3.83
CA ASP A 10 15.87 -3.62 3.81
C ASP A 10 15.20 -3.59 5.18
N THR A 11 13.91 -3.27 5.19
CA THR A 11 13.13 -3.06 6.41
C THR A 11 12.24 -4.26 6.72
N GLY A 12 12.21 -5.29 5.85
CA GLY A 12 11.58 -6.58 6.11
C GLY A 12 10.16 -6.74 5.57
N THR A 13 9.47 -7.76 6.05
CA THR A 13 8.19 -8.24 5.49
C THR A 13 7.03 -8.02 6.45
N VAL A 14 6.03 -7.23 6.04
CA VAL A 14 4.75 -7.12 6.76
C VAL A 14 3.85 -8.33 6.45
N ALA A 15 3.00 -8.69 7.39
CA ALA A 15 2.12 -9.85 7.31
C ALA A 15 0.67 -9.49 7.66
N PRO A 16 -0.33 -10.22 7.14
CA PRO A 16 -1.71 -10.07 7.60
C PRO A 16 -1.83 -10.16 9.13
N GLY A 17 -2.67 -9.31 9.73
CA GLY A 17 -2.89 -9.27 11.18
C GLY A 17 -1.90 -8.40 11.97
N MET A 18 -0.83 -7.89 11.36
CA MET A 18 0.04 -6.91 12.02
C MET A 18 -0.71 -5.59 12.29
N SER A 19 -0.41 -4.93 13.41
CA SER A 19 -1.00 -3.63 13.73
C SER A 19 -0.27 -2.44 13.08
N GLU A 20 -0.90 -1.26 13.07
CA GLU A 20 -0.27 -0.02 12.58
C GLU A 20 1.09 0.21 13.27
N ARG A 21 1.16 -0.03 14.58
CA ARG A 21 2.41 0.09 15.34
C ARG A 21 3.49 -0.88 14.87
N GLN A 22 3.14 -2.15 14.65
CA GLN A 22 4.11 -3.15 14.19
C GLN A 22 4.64 -2.81 12.79
N VAL A 23 3.79 -2.28 11.92
CA VAL A 23 4.24 -1.77 10.61
C VAL A 23 5.23 -0.61 10.78
N TYR A 24 4.99 0.31 11.73
CA TYR A 24 5.93 1.42 11.98
C TYR A 24 7.25 0.98 12.60
N GLU A 25 7.22 0.00 13.50
CA GLU A 25 8.44 -0.57 14.08
C GLU A 25 9.30 -1.26 13.01
N LEU A 26 8.66 -1.85 12.00
CA LEU A 26 9.34 -2.57 10.92
C LEU A 26 9.80 -1.63 9.79
N TRP A 27 8.89 -0.84 9.22
CA TRP A 27 9.14 -0.01 8.02
C TRP A 27 9.38 1.48 8.32
N GLY A 28 9.33 1.87 9.58
CA GLY A 28 9.45 3.26 9.99
C GLY A 28 8.18 4.07 9.75
N ARG A 29 8.32 5.40 9.79
CA ARG A 29 7.17 6.31 9.68
C ARG A 29 6.74 6.47 8.20
N PRO A 30 5.44 6.34 7.88
CA PRO A 30 4.96 6.53 6.52
C PRO A 30 5.09 7.99 6.08
N ALA A 31 5.17 8.19 4.78
CA ALA A 31 5.16 9.52 4.15
C ALA A 31 3.76 10.16 4.22
N ALA A 32 2.70 9.35 4.21
CA ALA A 32 1.32 9.81 4.36
C ALA A 32 0.45 8.72 4.99
N ILE A 33 -0.62 9.16 5.65
CA ILE A 33 -1.65 8.27 6.22
C ILE A 33 -3.01 8.79 5.76
N ARG A 34 -3.88 7.88 5.29
CA ARG A 34 -5.31 8.17 5.06
C ARG A 34 -6.18 7.22 5.85
N ARG A 35 -7.30 7.71 6.37
CA ARG A 35 -8.27 6.94 7.16
C ARG A 35 -9.65 7.15 6.56
N GLU A 36 -10.38 6.06 6.34
CA GLU A 36 -11.72 6.05 5.73
C GLU A 36 -12.53 4.87 6.28
N GLY A 37 -13.53 5.15 7.11
CA GLY A 37 -14.26 4.10 7.84
C GLY A 37 -13.32 3.23 8.68
N GLU A 38 -13.41 1.90 8.52
CA GLU A 38 -12.55 0.94 9.21
C GLU A 38 -11.14 0.81 8.59
N TYR A 39 -10.89 1.50 7.48
CA TYR A 39 -9.65 1.35 6.72
C TYR A 39 -8.62 2.43 7.05
N THR A 40 -7.37 2.01 7.19
CA THR A 40 -6.19 2.89 7.24
C THR A 40 -5.23 2.53 6.11
N TYR A 41 -4.76 3.54 5.39
CA TYR A 41 -3.84 3.42 4.26
C TYR A 41 -2.52 4.11 4.62
N LEU A 42 -1.44 3.33 4.71
CA LEU A 42 -0.10 3.79 5.04
C LEU A 42 0.76 3.82 3.79
N PHE A 43 1.31 4.98 3.44
CA PHE A 43 2.07 5.17 2.21
C PHE A 43 3.57 5.32 2.50
N PHE A 44 4.40 4.51 1.85
CA PHE A 44 5.85 4.48 2.03
C PHE A 44 6.60 4.80 0.73
N PRO A 45 7.68 5.59 0.78
CA PRO A 45 8.54 5.84 -0.37
C PRO A 45 9.10 4.53 -0.94
N ASN A 46 9.24 4.46 -2.26
CA ASN A 46 9.66 3.24 -2.96
C ASN A 46 10.60 3.48 -4.14
N SER A 47 11.06 4.72 -4.35
CA SER A 47 11.97 5.14 -5.41
C SER A 47 11.49 5.01 -6.85
N CYS A 48 10.24 4.59 -7.05
CA CYS A 48 9.66 4.45 -8.37
C CYS A 48 8.29 5.11 -8.44
N GLU A 49 7.97 6.06 -7.56
CA GLU A 49 6.62 6.60 -7.39
C GLU A 49 6.04 7.11 -8.71
N ARG A 50 6.87 7.70 -9.58
CA ARG A 50 6.44 8.18 -10.88
C ARG A 50 6.28 7.05 -11.89
N THR A 51 7.23 6.12 -11.96
CA THR A 51 7.21 5.03 -12.95
C THR A 51 6.24 3.91 -12.58
N CYS A 52 6.11 3.61 -11.30
CA CYS A 52 5.17 2.65 -10.71
C CYS A 52 3.76 3.24 -10.50
N GLY A 53 3.62 4.58 -10.49
CA GLY A 53 2.34 5.28 -10.34
C GLY A 53 1.74 5.23 -8.92
N THR A 54 2.47 4.68 -7.95
CA THR A 54 2.06 4.58 -6.54
C THR A 54 3.28 4.49 -5.63
N LEU A 55 3.12 4.98 -4.41
CA LEU A 55 3.95 4.63 -3.25
C LEU A 55 3.69 3.16 -2.87
N ASP A 56 4.58 2.59 -2.06
CA ASP A 56 4.26 1.33 -1.39
C ASP A 56 3.12 1.59 -0.42
N LEU A 57 2.16 0.68 -0.37
CA LEU A 57 0.90 0.86 0.35
C LEU A 57 0.67 -0.34 1.24
N VAL A 58 0.45 -0.09 2.53
CA VAL A 58 -0.10 -1.07 3.46
C VAL A 58 -1.54 -0.66 3.77
N THR A 59 -2.47 -1.60 3.56
CA THR A 59 -3.89 -1.42 3.88
C THR A 59 -4.20 -2.15 5.17
N LEU A 60 -4.74 -1.42 6.14
CA LEU A 60 -5.24 -1.96 7.38
C LEU A 60 -6.77 -1.86 7.41
N GLN A 61 -7.40 -2.83 8.05
CA GLN A 61 -8.81 -2.80 8.43
C GLN A 61 -8.89 -3.11 9.93
N ASN A 62 -9.60 -2.30 10.72
CA ASN A 62 -9.70 -2.47 12.18
C ASN A 62 -8.31 -2.59 12.85
N ASP A 63 -7.35 -1.73 12.47
CA ASP A 63 -5.95 -1.75 12.93
C ASP A 63 -5.18 -3.05 12.62
N GLN A 64 -5.57 -3.79 11.57
CA GLN A 64 -4.85 -5.00 11.16
C GLN A 64 -4.54 -4.97 9.66
N VAL A 65 -3.31 -5.29 9.29
CA VAL A 65 -2.89 -5.43 7.88
C VAL A 65 -3.78 -6.48 7.20
N VAL A 66 -4.38 -6.08 6.08
CA VAL A 66 -5.21 -6.96 5.23
C VAL A 66 -4.64 -7.10 3.81
N ASP A 67 -3.85 -6.14 3.32
CA ASP A 67 -3.22 -6.19 2.00
C ASP A 67 -2.02 -5.24 1.90
N ALA A 68 -1.15 -5.45 0.92
CA ALA A 68 -0.11 -4.51 0.56
C ALA A 68 0.21 -4.50 -0.95
N ILE A 69 0.57 -3.31 -1.44
CA ILE A 69 1.19 -3.10 -2.75
C ILE A 69 2.64 -2.72 -2.51
N VAL A 70 3.56 -3.57 -2.94
CA VAL A 70 4.98 -3.41 -2.67
C VAL A 70 5.76 -3.38 -3.99
N ARG A 71 6.53 -2.31 -4.20
CA ARG A 71 7.33 -2.07 -5.40
C ARG A 71 8.82 -2.00 -5.08
N TRP A 72 9.18 -1.49 -3.90
CA TRP A 72 10.59 -1.42 -3.50
C TRP A 72 11.09 -2.79 -3.00
N PRO A 73 12.26 -3.27 -3.45
CA PRO A 73 12.75 -4.62 -3.09
C PRO A 73 13.02 -4.87 -1.61
N GLY A 74 13.26 -3.82 -0.81
CA GLY A 74 13.50 -3.96 0.64
C GLY A 74 12.23 -3.89 1.50
N HIS A 75 11.07 -3.79 0.87
CA HIS A 75 9.77 -4.05 1.51
C HIS A 75 9.29 -5.43 1.06
N GLY A 76 8.71 -6.21 1.98
CA GLY A 76 8.08 -7.49 1.67
C GLY A 76 6.64 -7.57 2.16
N TYR A 77 5.82 -8.40 1.52
CA TYR A 77 4.51 -8.77 2.03
C TYR A 77 4.33 -10.29 1.95
N SER A 78 4.00 -10.93 3.09
CA SER A 78 3.87 -12.39 3.17
C SER A 78 2.44 -12.89 2.92
N GLY A 79 1.46 -11.99 2.84
CA GLY A 79 0.09 -12.35 2.49
C GLY A 79 -0.11 -12.52 0.99
N GLN A 80 -1.29 -13.01 0.62
CA GLN A 80 -1.70 -13.06 -0.78
C GLN A 80 -2.07 -11.64 -1.23
N SER A 81 -1.14 -10.94 -1.89
CA SER A 81 -1.43 -9.60 -2.42
C SER A 81 -2.62 -9.64 -3.38
N SER A 82 -3.49 -8.64 -3.29
CA SER A 82 -4.54 -8.43 -4.30
C SER A 82 -3.94 -7.98 -5.65
N SER A 83 -2.69 -7.50 -5.65
CA SER A 83 -2.01 -6.85 -6.79
C SER A 83 -0.55 -7.30 -6.99
N PRO A 84 -0.26 -8.61 -7.11
CA PRO A 84 1.10 -9.11 -7.25
C PRO A 84 1.81 -8.59 -8.52
N PRO A 85 3.15 -8.51 -8.53
CA PRO A 85 3.92 -8.15 -9.72
C PRO A 85 3.55 -9.01 -10.93
N GLY A 86 3.41 -8.38 -12.11
CA GLY A 86 3.04 -9.08 -13.34
C GLY A 86 1.56 -9.44 -13.48
N LYS A 87 0.71 -9.14 -12.48
CA LYS A 87 -0.75 -9.26 -12.65
C LYS A 87 -1.22 -8.28 -13.71
N LYS A 88 -1.62 -8.80 -14.87
CA LYS A 88 -2.30 -8.01 -15.91
C LYS A 88 -3.69 -7.66 -15.39
N HIS A 89 -3.88 -6.42 -14.95
CA HIS A 89 -5.20 -5.91 -14.64
C HIS A 89 -5.97 -5.72 -15.96
N GLY A 90 -7.02 -6.51 -16.17
CA GLY A 90 -8.00 -6.21 -17.20
C GLY A 90 -8.90 -5.06 -16.73
N PRO A 91 -9.48 -4.26 -17.63
CA PRO A 91 -10.49 -3.30 -17.24
C PRO A 91 -11.62 -4.03 -16.52
N THR A 92 -11.81 -3.74 -15.23
CA THR A 92 -13.07 -4.04 -14.57
C THR A 92 -14.10 -3.16 -15.26
N ARG A 93 -15.10 -3.75 -15.91
CA ARG A 93 -16.26 -2.99 -16.40
C ARG A 93 -16.86 -2.33 -15.16
N GLY A 94 -16.65 -1.03 -14.99
CA GLY A 94 -17.15 -0.28 -13.85
C GLY A 94 -18.63 -0.60 -13.68
N GLY A 95 -19.03 -1.05 -12.50
CA GLY A 95 -20.44 -1.16 -12.19
C GLY A 95 -20.99 0.25 -12.11
N ASP A 96 -21.87 0.62 -13.04
CA ASP A 96 -22.55 1.93 -13.13
C ASP A 96 -23.53 2.20 -11.96
N THR A 97 -23.26 1.66 -10.76
CA THR A 97 -24.16 1.76 -9.60
C THR A 97 -23.69 2.77 -8.56
N LEU A 98 -22.68 3.60 -8.83
CA LEU A 98 -22.34 4.72 -7.95
C LEU A 98 -23.46 5.76 -8.03
N LYS A 99 -24.47 5.64 -7.17
CA LYS A 99 -25.49 6.67 -6.99
C LYS A 99 -24.91 7.80 -6.15
N ILE A 100 -24.51 8.88 -6.81
CA ILE A 100 -24.16 10.13 -6.16
C ILE A 100 -25.45 10.74 -5.63
N HIS A 101 -25.62 10.76 -4.30
CA HIS A 101 -26.67 11.55 -3.67
C HIS A 101 -26.13 12.95 -3.39
N SER A 102 -26.52 13.92 -4.22
CA SER A 102 -26.34 15.34 -3.92
C SER A 102 -27.35 15.77 -2.86
N SER A 103 -26.88 16.44 -1.80
CA SER A 103 -27.74 17.14 -0.83
C SER A 103 -28.23 18.47 -1.39
#